data_AF-R7ALC6-F1
#
_entry.id   AF-R7ALC6-F1
#
_cell.length_a   1.000
_cell.length_b   1.000
_cell.length_c   1.000
_cell.angle_alpha   90.00
_cell.angle_beta   90.00
_cell.angle_gamma   90.00
#
_symmetry.space_group_name_H-M   'P 1'
#
loop_
_entity.id
_entity.type
_entity.pdbx_description
1 polymer ?
#
loop_
_entity_poly.entity_id
_entity_poly.type
_entity_poly.pdbx_seq_one_letter_code
_entity_poly.pdbx_strand_id
1 'polypeptide(L)'
;MKNVKRLLSCLVSAAMCMSLLPAAMMPSVSAEQDPEYILMLGDSIASGYGLAEGEYRYADYLKEYLGMESIDYAKPGQTTGELLELVNNEEVQIDIPLASVICVSIGGNDLIDTVEGYLNTLLETYNTNNGTSLTLKEYIQTVVAVNDDLQTTMILKLTSLLNKAANTYKTNIQQIEASLLEQNPDAKIVVQTVYNPINMENPVVNGVDYSSKLKQIRKFASEQLLTLNDALQQTEGLTYVDVNAAFKDMEWVYTNMDPSNGFWQMDVHPNALGHAVIAAEILNSLGAEGGSCEQFNQVLLNNAEKMSDAEYDRVHAQLDNFITTGKDGIVYSIAGVKGKPGETVDVPITISGDTGTAGMVLELQADAGLTIKRRVAGNAYEGAPTWNPKALTYVWATVDGRNQVAADGAVLATLQFTIAEDAVNGMYEISFDEAKCDIVDENGVALDVTFENGGVEVYGSTVPEYQLGDVNMDGALTVADAVTVLQACAQVTAGGESPLTNQQKKLADMNQDGNVSVGDAVDILVTIAQSMVG
;
A
#
# COMPACT_ATOMS: atom_id res chain seq x y z
N MET A 1 -30.18 50.38 0.69
CA MET A 1 -30.57 48.97 0.91
C MET A 1 -31.34 48.37 -0.28
N LYS A 2 -30.75 48.39 -1.49
CA LYS A 2 -31.38 47.83 -2.71
C LYS A 2 -30.48 46.85 -3.48
N ASN A 3 -29.28 46.55 -2.99
CA ASN A 3 -28.32 45.65 -3.65
C ASN A 3 -27.99 44.37 -2.87
N VAL A 4 -28.68 44.09 -1.75
CA VAL A 4 -28.47 42.84 -0.97
C VAL A 4 -29.58 41.80 -1.21
N LYS A 5 -30.66 42.16 -1.92
CA LYS A 5 -31.76 41.24 -2.27
C LYS A 5 -31.69 40.64 -3.68
N ARG A 6 -30.67 40.98 -4.48
CA ARG A 6 -30.49 40.44 -5.85
C ARG A 6 -29.49 39.28 -5.95
N LEU A 7 -28.74 38.98 -4.89
CA LEU A 7 -27.81 37.84 -4.86
C LEU A 7 -28.41 36.57 -4.20
N LEU A 8 -29.49 36.68 -3.42
CA LEU A 8 -30.22 35.52 -2.90
C LEU A 8 -31.37 35.03 -3.81
N SER A 9 -31.74 35.79 -4.85
CA SER A 9 -32.83 35.42 -5.77
C SER A 9 -32.37 34.69 -7.04
N CYS A 10 -31.06 34.45 -7.21
CA CYS A 10 -30.52 33.65 -8.31
C CYS A 10 -30.10 32.23 -7.90
N LEU A 11 -30.04 31.92 -6.59
CA LEU A 11 -29.67 30.58 -6.10
C LEU A 11 -30.85 29.73 -5.61
N VAL A 12 -32.05 30.31 -5.47
CA VAL A 12 -33.27 29.58 -5.03
C VAL A 12 -34.33 29.49 -6.14
N SER A 13 -34.16 30.19 -7.27
CA SER A 13 -35.07 30.12 -8.42
C SER A 13 -34.63 29.17 -9.55
N ALA A 14 -33.56 28.40 -9.36
CA ALA A 14 -33.23 27.25 -10.22
C ALA A 14 -33.81 25.92 -9.70
N ALA A 15 -34.28 25.86 -8.45
CA ALA A 15 -34.73 24.62 -7.80
C ALA A 15 -36.25 24.41 -7.76
N MET A 16 -37.07 25.36 -8.21
CA MET A 16 -38.54 25.26 -8.10
C MET A 16 -39.27 25.94 -9.26
N CYS A 17 -39.09 25.47 -10.50
CA CYS A 17 -40.01 25.71 -11.61
C CYS A 17 -39.73 24.76 -12.78
N MET A 18 -40.16 23.51 -12.67
CA MET A 18 -40.76 22.76 -13.79
C MET A 18 -41.42 21.49 -13.24
N SER A 19 -42.66 21.65 -12.78
CA SER A 19 -43.60 20.54 -12.64
C SER A 19 -44.28 20.30 -14.01
N LEU A 20 -44.41 19.01 -14.35
CA LEU A 20 -45.40 18.39 -15.25
C LEU A 20 -45.28 18.64 -16.76
N LEU A 21 -44.59 17.72 -17.45
CA LEU A 21 -44.90 17.26 -18.81
C LEU A 21 -44.63 15.73 -18.91
N PRO A 22 -45.31 15.00 -19.82
CA PRO A 22 -45.59 13.57 -19.70
C PRO A 22 -44.38 12.67 -19.99
N ALA A 23 -44.43 11.47 -19.41
CA ALA A 23 -43.52 10.36 -19.62
C ALA A 23 -43.14 10.18 -21.11
N ALA A 24 -41.99 10.73 -21.48
CA ALA A 24 -41.27 10.40 -22.68
C ALA A 24 -39.86 10.01 -22.22
N MET A 25 -39.50 8.78 -22.56
CA MET A 25 -38.25 8.12 -22.19
C MET A 25 -37.07 9.04 -22.48
N MET A 26 -36.42 9.52 -21.42
CA MET A 26 -35.10 10.12 -21.53
C MET A 26 -34.07 8.99 -21.43
N PRO A 27 -33.04 8.98 -22.29
CA PRO A 27 -31.96 8.02 -22.17
C PRO A 27 -31.31 8.22 -20.81
N SER A 28 -31.13 7.12 -20.08
CA SER A 28 -30.31 7.06 -18.88
C SER A 28 -28.90 7.51 -19.25
N VAL A 29 -28.57 8.78 -18.99
CA VAL A 29 -27.18 9.16 -18.78
C VAL A 29 -26.86 8.64 -17.39
N SER A 30 -26.40 7.39 -17.33
CA SER A 30 -25.56 6.92 -16.24
C SER A 30 -24.27 7.71 -16.36
N ALA A 31 -24.18 8.83 -15.65
CA ALA A 31 -22.88 9.30 -15.22
C ALA A 31 -22.56 8.45 -14.00
N GLU A 32 -21.89 7.31 -14.22
CA GLU A 32 -21.05 6.71 -13.18
C GLU A 32 -20.03 7.80 -12.83
N GLN A 33 -20.26 8.51 -11.71
CA GLN A 33 -19.15 9.07 -10.98
C GLN A 33 -18.52 7.87 -10.28
N ASP A 34 -17.39 7.41 -10.80
CA ASP A 34 -16.56 6.47 -10.06
C ASP A 34 -16.28 7.08 -8.67
N PRO A 35 -16.49 6.35 -7.57
CA PRO A 35 -16.25 6.86 -6.23
C PRO A 35 -14.77 7.28 -6.07
N GLU A 36 -14.49 8.55 -5.78
CA GLU A 36 -13.15 9.14 -5.95
C GLU A 36 -12.41 9.45 -4.62
N TYR A 37 -12.90 8.99 -3.46
CA TYR A 37 -12.25 9.30 -2.19
C TYR A 37 -12.20 8.18 -1.17
N ILE A 38 -11.28 8.37 -0.23
CA ILE A 38 -11.05 7.56 0.96
C ILE A 38 -11.84 8.20 2.12
N LEU A 39 -12.69 7.43 2.79
CA LEU A 39 -13.39 7.87 3.99
C LEU A 39 -12.66 7.40 5.23
N MET A 40 -12.21 8.34 6.06
CA MET A 40 -11.50 8.07 7.30
C MET A 40 -12.48 8.13 8.48
N LEU A 41 -12.66 7.00 9.15
CA LEU A 41 -13.50 6.85 10.33
C LEU A 41 -12.66 6.33 11.48
N GLY A 42 -12.84 6.86 12.69
CA GLY A 42 -12.14 6.30 13.84
C GLY A 42 -11.73 7.31 14.90
N ASP A 43 -10.68 6.94 15.62
CA ASP A 43 -10.20 7.64 16.79
C ASP A 43 -8.95 8.50 16.52
N SER A 44 -8.11 8.68 17.56
CA SER A 44 -6.89 9.46 17.50
C SER A 44 -5.92 8.94 16.44
N ILE A 45 -5.88 7.63 16.21
CA ILE A 45 -4.99 7.01 15.22
C ILE A 45 -5.39 7.44 13.82
N ALA A 46 -6.67 7.36 13.48
CA ALA A 46 -7.17 7.81 12.17
C ALA A 46 -7.00 9.31 11.94
N SER A 47 -7.15 10.11 12.99
CA SER A 47 -6.96 11.56 12.92
C SER A 47 -5.48 12.00 12.79
N GLY A 48 -4.52 11.11 13.04
CA GLY A 48 -3.09 11.47 13.08
C GLY A 48 -2.66 12.20 14.35
N TYR A 49 -3.40 12.04 15.46
CA TYR A 49 -3.05 12.65 16.74
C TYR A 49 -1.69 12.14 17.21
N GLY A 50 -0.83 13.07 17.64
CA GLY A 50 0.54 12.77 18.09
C GLY A 50 1.61 13.08 17.04
N LEU A 51 1.23 13.31 15.78
CA LEU A 51 2.17 13.73 14.74
C LEU A 51 2.56 15.21 14.85
N ALA A 52 3.80 15.50 14.48
CA ALA A 52 4.28 16.86 14.32
C ALA A 52 3.76 17.51 13.03
N GLU A 53 3.81 18.84 12.97
CA GLU A 53 3.44 19.57 11.75
C GLU A 53 4.30 19.13 10.56
N GLY A 54 3.65 18.68 9.49
CA GLY A 54 4.30 18.21 8.26
C GLY A 54 4.63 16.72 8.23
N GLU A 55 4.42 15.98 9.32
CA GLU A 55 4.49 14.52 9.30
C GLU A 55 3.22 13.93 8.68
N TYR A 56 3.38 12.86 7.90
CA TYR A 56 2.26 12.19 7.25
C TYR A 56 1.55 11.26 8.24
N ARG A 57 0.23 11.39 8.31
CA ARG A 57 -0.62 10.32 8.84
C ARG A 57 -0.83 9.26 7.76
N TYR A 58 -1.26 8.08 8.18
CA TYR A 58 -1.46 6.96 7.25
C TYR A 58 -2.45 7.31 6.12
N ALA A 59 -3.45 8.15 6.40
CA ALA A 59 -4.39 8.63 5.38
C ALA A 59 -3.71 9.43 4.25
N ASP A 60 -2.64 10.17 4.56
CA ASP A 60 -1.94 10.99 3.57
C ASP A 60 -1.11 10.10 2.62
N TYR A 61 -0.50 9.04 3.16
CA TYR A 61 0.13 7.99 2.36
C TYR A 61 -0.88 7.32 1.42
N LEU A 62 -2.06 6.95 1.92
CA LEU A 62 -3.11 6.34 1.10
C LEU A 62 -3.62 7.30 0.02
N LYS A 63 -3.82 8.58 0.37
CA LYS A 63 -4.24 9.64 -0.54
C LYS A 63 -3.29 9.76 -1.72
N GLU A 64 -1.99 9.85 -1.42
CA GLU A 64 -0.94 10.03 -2.42
C GLU A 64 -0.77 8.78 -3.29
N TYR A 65 -0.72 7.60 -2.67
CA TYR A 65 -0.51 6.34 -3.38
C TYR A 65 -1.68 5.98 -4.29
N LEU A 66 -2.91 6.12 -3.79
CA LEU A 66 -4.11 5.74 -4.52
C LEU A 66 -4.60 6.85 -5.47
N GLY A 67 -4.00 8.05 -5.42
CA GLY A 67 -4.42 9.20 -6.22
C GLY A 67 -5.85 9.67 -5.91
N MET A 68 -6.36 9.39 -4.71
CA MET A 68 -7.71 9.71 -4.26
C MET A 68 -7.67 10.81 -3.20
N GLU A 69 -8.69 11.67 -3.13
CA GLU A 69 -8.82 12.58 -1.98
C GLU A 69 -9.29 11.83 -0.72
N SER A 70 -9.16 12.44 0.46
CA SER A 70 -9.69 11.86 1.70
C SER A 70 -10.69 12.80 2.40
N ILE A 71 -11.77 12.21 2.91
CA ILE A 71 -12.74 12.87 3.79
C ILE A 71 -12.55 12.28 5.20
N ASP A 72 -12.44 13.16 6.18
CA ASP A 72 -12.07 12.76 7.54
C ASP A 72 -13.15 13.09 8.56
N TYR A 73 -13.64 12.04 9.24
CA TYR A 73 -14.54 12.14 10.37
C TYR A 73 -13.95 11.54 11.66
N ALA A 74 -12.68 11.14 11.65
CA ALA A 74 -12.02 10.59 12.82
C ALA A 74 -11.84 11.64 13.92
N LYS A 75 -12.05 11.22 15.18
CA LYS A 75 -11.97 12.12 16.35
C LYS A 75 -11.15 11.50 17.46
N PRO A 76 -10.14 12.20 18.01
CA PRO A 76 -9.39 11.72 19.16
C PRO A 76 -10.30 11.30 20.32
N GLY A 77 -10.03 10.12 20.89
CA GLY A 77 -10.79 9.55 22.02
C GLY A 77 -12.10 8.85 21.64
N GLN A 78 -12.47 8.79 20.35
CA GLN A 78 -13.74 8.18 19.95
C GLN A 78 -13.81 6.69 20.30
N THR A 79 -14.97 6.25 20.81
CA THR A 79 -15.29 4.84 21.11
C THR A 79 -16.12 4.21 19.99
N THR A 80 -16.25 2.88 19.99
CA THR A 80 -17.13 2.21 19.01
C THR A 80 -18.60 2.62 19.12
N GLY A 81 -19.07 2.96 20.32
CA GLY A 81 -20.45 3.43 20.52
C GLY A 81 -20.70 4.77 19.81
N GLU A 82 -19.75 5.70 19.93
CA GLU A 82 -19.83 7.01 19.26
C GLU A 82 -19.62 6.90 17.75
N LEU A 83 -18.76 5.99 17.28
CA LEU A 83 -18.63 5.71 15.85
C LEU A 83 -19.93 5.12 15.27
N LEU A 84 -20.61 4.23 16.01
CA LEU A 84 -21.91 3.72 15.59
C LEU A 84 -22.95 4.84 15.46
N GLU A 85 -22.98 5.80 16.37
CA GLU A 85 -23.85 6.98 16.21
C GLU A 85 -23.45 7.82 14.99
N LEU A 86 -22.15 7.97 14.74
CA LEU A 86 -21.60 8.76 13.64
C LEU A 86 -21.93 8.19 12.26
N VAL A 87 -21.79 6.87 12.05
CA VAL A 87 -22.11 6.25 10.74
C VAL A 87 -23.60 6.27 10.39
N ASN A 88 -24.45 6.58 11.38
CA ASN A 88 -25.89 6.79 11.21
C ASN A 88 -26.28 8.27 11.22
N ASN A 89 -25.30 9.18 11.21
CA ASN A 89 -25.54 10.62 11.16
C ASN A 89 -25.79 11.09 9.72
N GLU A 90 -26.79 11.96 9.50
CA GLU A 90 -27.19 12.44 8.17
C GLU A 90 -26.04 13.04 7.34
N GLU A 91 -25.06 13.69 7.97
CA GLU A 91 -23.90 14.27 7.27
C GLU A 91 -22.97 13.18 6.73
N VAL A 92 -22.65 12.18 7.56
CA VAL A 92 -21.73 11.08 7.19
C VAL A 92 -22.39 10.10 6.22
N GLN A 93 -23.71 9.89 6.33
CA GLN A 93 -24.47 9.03 5.42
C GLN A 93 -24.51 9.55 3.98
N ILE A 94 -24.22 10.84 3.75
CA ILE A 94 -24.06 11.38 2.40
C ILE A 94 -22.74 10.91 1.78
N ASP A 95 -21.69 10.76 2.61
CA ASP A 95 -20.34 10.47 2.13
C ASP A 95 -20.02 8.97 2.08
N ILE A 96 -20.69 8.12 2.87
CA ILE A 96 -20.47 6.67 2.83
C ILE A 96 -20.69 6.08 1.43
N PRO A 97 -21.79 6.39 0.70
CA PRO A 97 -22.05 5.80 -0.62
C PRO A 97 -21.09 6.22 -1.74
N LEU A 98 -20.29 7.28 -1.57
CA LEU A 98 -19.36 7.75 -2.61
C LEU A 98 -17.89 7.39 -2.30
N ALA A 99 -17.64 6.70 -1.18
CA ALA A 99 -16.31 6.25 -0.81
C ALA A 99 -15.90 5.01 -1.62
N SER A 100 -14.66 5.01 -2.13
CA SER A 100 -14.03 3.83 -2.74
C SER A 100 -13.39 2.93 -1.68
N VAL A 101 -12.79 3.56 -0.68
CA VAL A 101 -12.15 2.91 0.46
C VAL A 101 -12.67 3.55 1.74
N ILE A 102 -13.07 2.73 2.71
CA ILE A 102 -13.47 3.20 4.05
C ILE A 102 -12.48 2.62 5.05
N CYS A 103 -11.67 3.47 5.67
CA CYS A 103 -10.71 3.05 6.68
C CYS A 103 -11.26 3.29 8.08
N VAL A 104 -11.27 2.25 8.91
CA VAL A 104 -11.77 2.28 10.29
C VAL A 104 -10.66 1.93 11.28
N SER A 105 -10.32 2.85 12.18
CA SER A 105 -9.46 2.59 13.35
C SER A 105 -10.22 2.95 14.63
N ILE A 106 -10.62 1.95 15.41
CA ILE A 106 -11.46 2.17 16.59
C ILE A 106 -11.31 1.03 17.61
N GLY A 107 -11.63 1.29 18.87
CA GLY A 107 -11.78 0.24 19.90
C GLY A 107 -10.84 0.35 21.09
N GLY A 108 -9.71 1.03 20.94
CA GLY A 108 -8.77 1.26 22.05
C GLY A 108 -9.44 2.00 23.21
N ASN A 109 -10.24 3.03 22.89
CA ASN A 109 -10.91 3.86 23.88
C ASN A 109 -12.01 3.11 24.65
N ASP A 110 -12.67 2.12 24.05
CA ASP A 110 -13.63 1.25 24.76
C ASP A 110 -12.98 0.54 25.97
N LEU A 111 -11.71 0.17 25.84
CA LEU A 111 -10.93 -0.43 26.93
C LEU A 111 -10.35 0.64 27.86
N ILE A 112 -9.75 1.70 27.32
CA ILE A 112 -9.10 2.77 28.11
C ILE A 112 -10.12 3.44 29.02
N ASP A 113 -11.27 3.87 28.51
CA ASP A 113 -12.33 4.52 29.29
C ASP A 113 -12.85 3.62 30.40
N THR A 114 -12.93 2.31 30.12
CA THR A 114 -13.33 1.30 31.11
C THR A 114 -12.32 1.21 32.26
N VAL A 115 -11.01 1.20 31.95
CA VAL A 115 -9.96 1.19 32.96
C VAL A 115 -9.96 2.50 33.74
N GLU A 116 -9.91 3.64 33.06
CA GLU A 116 -9.83 4.96 33.66
C GLU A 116 -11.06 5.24 34.54
N GLY A 117 -12.27 4.95 34.06
CA GLY A 117 -13.50 5.12 34.83
C GLY A 117 -13.51 4.31 36.12
N TYR A 118 -13.02 3.05 36.07
CA TYR A 118 -12.89 2.23 37.28
C TYR A 118 -11.85 2.79 38.26
N LEU A 119 -10.67 3.17 37.75
CA LEU A 119 -9.60 3.72 38.59
C LEU A 119 -10.00 5.06 39.24
N ASN A 120 -10.67 5.94 38.50
CA ASN A 120 -11.21 7.19 39.03
C ASN A 120 -12.27 6.95 40.11
N THR A 121 -13.15 5.96 39.93
CA THR A 121 -14.12 5.58 40.96
C THR A 121 -13.44 5.12 42.26
N LEU A 122 -12.36 4.34 42.15
CA LEU A 122 -11.58 3.92 43.31
C LEU A 122 -10.87 5.09 43.99
N LEU A 123 -10.29 5.99 43.20
CA LEU A 123 -9.65 7.21 43.67
C LEU A 123 -10.63 8.10 44.44
N GLU A 124 -11.81 8.38 43.87
CA GLU A 124 -12.85 9.20 44.51
C GLU A 124 -13.31 8.58 45.83
N THR A 125 -13.51 7.26 45.85
CA THR A 125 -13.89 6.52 47.05
C THR A 125 -12.80 6.64 48.13
N TYR A 126 -11.53 6.47 47.74
CA TYR A 126 -10.41 6.57 48.67
C TYR A 126 -10.27 7.99 49.23
N ASN A 127 -10.31 9.01 48.36
CA ASN A 127 -10.23 10.41 48.75
C ASN A 127 -11.35 10.80 49.72
N THR A 128 -12.58 10.35 49.43
CA THR A 128 -13.73 10.59 50.30
C THR A 128 -13.57 9.94 51.67
N ASN A 129 -13.20 8.66 51.72
CA ASN A 129 -13.11 7.89 52.96
C ASN A 129 -11.95 8.32 53.87
N ASN A 130 -10.86 8.83 53.28
CA ASN A 130 -9.63 9.19 54.01
C ASN A 130 -9.45 10.71 54.16
N GLY A 131 -10.33 11.53 53.59
CA GLY A 131 -10.21 12.98 53.60
C GLY A 131 -8.97 13.49 52.86
N THR A 132 -8.56 12.80 51.80
CA THR A 132 -7.40 13.13 50.96
C THR A 132 -7.83 13.79 49.64
N SER A 133 -6.87 14.32 48.90
CA SER A 133 -7.09 14.88 47.55
C SER A 133 -5.96 14.44 46.62
N LEU A 134 -5.72 13.13 46.58
CA LEU A 134 -4.73 12.54 45.69
C LEU A 134 -5.18 12.68 44.24
N THR A 135 -4.23 12.90 43.35
CA THR A 135 -4.37 12.66 41.91
C THR A 135 -4.37 11.16 41.63
N LEU A 136 -4.82 10.75 40.45
CA LEU A 136 -4.79 9.34 40.04
C LEU A 136 -3.37 8.76 40.07
N LYS A 137 -2.39 9.54 39.59
CA LYS A 137 -0.97 9.18 39.63
C LYS A 137 -0.50 8.93 41.06
N GLU A 138 -0.78 9.86 41.97
CA GLU A 138 -0.38 9.71 43.38
C GLU A 138 -1.06 8.49 44.01
N TYR A 139 -2.36 8.31 43.79
CA TYR A 139 -3.10 7.15 44.30
C TYR A 139 -2.52 5.82 43.81
N ILE A 140 -2.21 5.71 42.52
CA ILE A 140 -1.59 4.49 41.99
C ILE A 140 -0.22 4.26 42.63
N GLN A 141 0.60 5.31 42.78
CA GLN A 141 1.96 5.21 43.30
C GLN A 141 2.03 4.97 44.81
N THR A 142 1.11 5.53 45.61
CA THR A 142 1.19 5.50 47.08
C THR A 142 0.21 4.55 47.73
N VAL A 143 -0.87 4.17 47.03
CA VAL A 143 -1.92 3.29 47.56
C VAL A 143 -1.95 1.97 46.83
N VAL A 144 -2.11 1.98 45.50
CA VAL A 144 -2.24 0.74 44.71
C VAL A 144 -0.92 -0.04 44.71
N ALA A 145 0.20 0.62 44.41
CA ALA A 145 1.50 -0.03 44.25
C ALA A 145 2.04 -0.74 45.50
N VAL A 146 1.50 -0.43 46.69
CA VAL A 146 1.96 -1.00 47.98
C VAL A 146 0.92 -1.93 48.63
N ASN A 147 -0.22 -2.16 47.98
CA ASN A 147 -1.33 -2.95 48.52
C ASN A 147 -1.71 -4.12 47.58
N ASP A 148 -1.12 -5.28 47.84
CA ASP A 148 -1.29 -6.49 47.01
C ASP A 148 -2.76 -7.00 46.98
N ASP A 149 -3.50 -6.88 48.08
CA ASP A 149 -4.92 -7.27 48.14
C ASP A 149 -5.80 -6.37 47.28
N LEU A 150 -5.51 -5.06 47.29
CA LEU A 150 -6.16 -4.09 46.41
C LEU A 150 -5.83 -4.38 44.95
N GLN A 151 -4.55 -4.64 44.61
CA GLN A 151 -4.14 -5.01 43.25
C GLN A 151 -4.89 -6.26 42.75
N THR A 152 -4.99 -7.30 43.58
CA THR A 152 -5.71 -8.53 43.24
C THR A 152 -7.20 -8.26 42.99
N THR A 153 -7.84 -7.48 43.87
CA THR A 153 -9.25 -7.11 43.74
C THR A 153 -9.50 -6.27 42.48
N MET A 154 -8.58 -5.34 42.19
CA MET A 154 -8.63 -4.50 41.01
C MET A 154 -8.52 -5.31 39.73
N ILE A 155 -7.55 -6.24 39.64
CA ILE A 155 -7.37 -7.11 38.47
C ILE A 155 -8.65 -7.90 38.20
N LEU A 156 -9.21 -8.57 39.22
CA LEU A 156 -10.44 -9.36 39.06
C LEU A 156 -11.62 -8.52 38.56
N LYS A 157 -11.77 -7.30 39.10
CA LYS A 157 -12.86 -6.40 38.71
C LYS A 157 -12.65 -5.85 37.30
N LEU A 158 -11.41 -5.46 36.96
CA LEU A 158 -11.05 -4.98 35.63
C LEU A 158 -11.22 -6.07 34.58
N THR A 159 -10.80 -7.31 34.83
CA THR A 159 -11.06 -8.45 33.93
C THR A 159 -12.56 -8.54 33.60
N SER A 160 -13.43 -8.47 34.62
CA SER A 160 -14.87 -8.53 34.41
C SER A 160 -15.42 -7.34 33.62
N LEU A 161 -14.90 -6.13 33.85
CA LEU A 161 -15.35 -4.92 33.16
C LEU A 161 -14.87 -4.90 31.70
N LEU A 162 -13.62 -5.27 31.46
CA LEU A 162 -13.04 -5.30 30.11
C LEU A 162 -13.62 -6.42 29.26
N ASN A 163 -13.93 -7.59 29.84
CA ASN A 163 -14.72 -8.61 29.13
C ASN A 163 -16.09 -8.06 28.71
N LYS A 164 -16.74 -7.24 29.55
CA LYS A 164 -18.01 -6.59 29.17
C LYS A 164 -17.80 -5.56 28.06
N ALA A 165 -16.77 -4.73 28.17
CA ALA A 165 -16.41 -3.75 27.14
C ALA A 165 -16.12 -4.42 25.80
N ALA A 166 -15.36 -5.51 25.78
CA ALA A 166 -15.06 -6.28 24.56
C ALA A 166 -16.32 -6.89 23.92
N ASN A 167 -17.32 -7.32 24.72
CA ASN A 167 -18.59 -7.78 24.18
C ASN A 167 -19.44 -6.63 23.59
N THR A 168 -19.40 -5.45 24.21
CA THR A 168 -20.03 -4.24 23.67
C THR A 168 -19.35 -3.81 22.37
N TYR A 169 -18.02 -3.76 22.35
CA TYR A 169 -17.20 -3.54 21.16
C TYR A 169 -17.60 -4.47 20.01
N LYS A 170 -17.65 -5.79 20.28
CA LYS A 170 -18.06 -6.78 19.27
C LYS A 170 -19.42 -6.45 18.67
N THR A 171 -20.39 -6.12 19.53
CA THR A 171 -21.75 -5.77 19.08
C THR A 171 -21.75 -4.52 18.22
N ASN A 172 -21.03 -3.49 18.64
CA ASN A 172 -20.96 -2.21 17.95
C ASN A 172 -20.28 -2.35 16.58
N ILE A 173 -19.16 -3.08 16.49
CA ILE A 173 -18.48 -3.32 15.21
C ILE A 173 -19.40 -4.04 14.22
N GLN A 174 -20.11 -5.09 14.67
CA GLN A 174 -21.07 -5.80 13.80
C GLN A 174 -22.19 -4.87 13.28
N GLN A 175 -22.61 -3.90 14.09
CA GLN A 175 -23.61 -2.90 13.67
C GLN A 175 -23.03 -1.82 12.75
N ILE A 176 -21.79 -1.39 13.00
CA ILE A 176 -21.06 -0.46 12.13
C ILE A 176 -20.86 -1.11 10.75
N GLU A 177 -20.34 -2.34 10.70
CA GLU A 177 -20.18 -3.11 9.48
C GLU A 177 -21.48 -3.21 8.70
N ALA A 178 -22.57 -3.66 9.35
CA ALA A 178 -23.86 -3.80 8.71
C ALA A 178 -24.35 -2.47 8.13
N SER A 179 -24.16 -1.36 8.85
CA SER A 179 -24.54 -0.02 8.39
C SER A 179 -23.69 0.43 7.20
N LEU A 180 -22.38 0.21 7.22
CA LEU A 180 -21.48 0.59 6.12
C LEU A 180 -21.76 -0.23 4.85
N LEU A 181 -21.92 -1.56 4.97
CA LEU A 181 -22.23 -2.43 3.84
C LEU A 181 -23.64 -2.21 3.27
N GLU A 182 -24.61 -1.86 4.11
CA GLU A 182 -25.96 -1.51 3.64
C GLU A 182 -25.95 -0.22 2.81
N GLN A 183 -25.13 0.76 3.22
CA GLN A 183 -25.04 2.05 2.56
C GLN A 183 -24.10 2.04 1.34
N ASN A 184 -23.04 1.23 1.38
CA ASN A 184 -22.07 1.08 0.30
C ASN A 184 -21.53 -0.35 0.22
N PRO A 185 -22.19 -1.25 -0.52
CA PRO A 185 -21.75 -2.64 -0.66
C PRO A 185 -20.51 -2.81 -1.55
N ASP A 186 -20.15 -1.80 -2.35
CA ASP A 186 -19.06 -1.87 -3.32
C ASP A 186 -17.72 -1.32 -2.76
N ALA A 187 -17.77 -0.51 -1.70
CA ALA A 187 -16.58 0.03 -1.04
C ALA A 187 -15.67 -1.06 -0.44
N LYS A 188 -14.36 -0.85 -0.53
CA LYS A 188 -13.38 -1.60 0.25
C LYS A 188 -13.36 -1.09 1.69
N ILE A 189 -13.95 -1.84 2.62
CA ILE A 189 -13.96 -1.47 4.04
C ILE A 189 -12.78 -2.13 4.74
N VAL A 190 -11.85 -1.31 5.21
CA VAL A 190 -10.64 -1.72 5.90
C VAL A 190 -10.75 -1.42 7.38
N VAL A 191 -10.58 -2.43 8.24
CA VAL A 191 -10.62 -2.28 9.69
C VAL A 191 -9.32 -2.73 10.33
N GLN A 192 -8.71 -1.86 11.12
CA GLN A 192 -7.44 -2.12 11.80
C GLN A 192 -7.66 -2.88 13.12
N THR A 193 -6.78 -3.83 13.44
CA THR A 193 -6.72 -4.40 14.79
C THR A 193 -6.13 -3.40 15.77
N VAL A 194 -6.53 -3.49 17.05
CA VAL A 194 -5.98 -2.62 18.09
C VAL A 194 -4.65 -3.20 18.56
N TYR A 195 -3.56 -2.44 18.39
CA TYR A 195 -2.23 -2.84 18.84
C TYR A 195 -2.05 -2.63 20.36
N ASN A 196 -1.12 -3.37 20.94
CA ASN A 196 -0.76 -3.20 22.36
C ASN A 196 0.48 -2.32 22.50
N PRO A 197 0.37 -1.03 22.88
CA PRO A 197 1.53 -0.13 22.95
C PRO A 197 2.59 -0.55 23.98
N ILE A 198 2.25 -1.42 24.93
CA ILE A 198 3.17 -1.87 25.99
C ILE A 198 3.63 -3.34 25.81
N ASN A 199 3.50 -3.90 24.61
CA ASN A 199 3.77 -5.30 24.32
C ASN A 199 5.23 -5.63 23.98
N MET A 200 6.11 -5.38 24.95
CA MET A 200 7.54 -5.58 24.72
C MET A 200 8.12 -6.76 25.48
N GLU A 201 8.99 -7.53 24.84
CA GLU A 201 9.92 -8.39 25.55
C GLU A 201 11.12 -7.57 26.09
N ASN A 202 11.26 -7.52 27.42
CA ASN A 202 12.39 -6.88 28.12
C ASN A 202 12.61 -5.39 27.82
N PRO A 203 11.69 -4.48 28.23
CA PRO A 203 11.88 -3.04 28.15
C PRO A 203 13.10 -2.54 28.91
N VAL A 204 14.24 -2.43 28.23
CA VAL A 204 15.41 -1.74 28.73
C VAL A 204 15.51 -0.39 28.05
N VAL A 205 15.32 0.67 28.83
CA VAL A 205 15.40 2.04 28.36
C VAL A 205 16.51 2.75 29.13
N ASN A 206 17.47 3.35 28.44
CA ASN A 206 18.54 4.14 29.08
C ASN A 206 19.21 3.35 30.24
N GLY A 207 19.31 2.02 30.09
CA GLY A 207 19.84 1.10 31.09
C GLY A 207 18.88 0.74 32.24
N VAL A 208 17.63 1.20 32.22
CA VAL A 208 16.58 0.86 33.20
C VAL A 208 15.71 -0.27 32.68
N ASP A 209 15.71 -1.40 33.39
CA ASP A 209 14.88 -2.56 33.08
C ASP A 209 13.48 -2.43 33.73
N TYR A 210 12.45 -2.32 32.89
CA TYR A 210 11.04 -2.27 33.30
C TYR A 210 10.34 -3.63 33.22
N SER A 211 11.04 -4.70 32.86
CA SER A 211 10.47 -6.02 32.58
C SER A 211 9.62 -6.55 33.73
N SER A 212 10.14 -6.44 34.96
CA SER A 212 9.48 -6.91 36.18
C SER A 212 8.18 -6.17 36.49
N LYS A 213 8.12 -4.86 36.20
CA LYS A 213 6.94 -4.01 36.46
C LYS A 213 5.85 -4.17 35.41
N LEU A 214 6.25 -4.30 34.15
CA LEU A 214 5.31 -4.34 33.02
C LEU A 214 4.82 -5.74 32.69
N LYS A 215 5.47 -6.82 33.17
CA LYS A 215 5.10 -8.20 32.82
C LYS A 215 3.63 -8.54 33.07
N GLN A 216 3.08 -8.17 34.23
CA GLN A 216 1.69 -8.49 34.57
C GLN A 216 0.71 -7.61 33.79
N ILE A 217 1.00 -6.30 33.68
CA ILE A 217 0.17 -5.34 32.97
C ILE A 217 0.14 -5.65 31.47
N ARG A 218 1.29 -5.97 30.87
CA ARG A 218 1.41 -6.41 29.48
C ARG A 218 0.60 -7.67 29.24
N LYS A 219 0.80 -8.71 30.05
CA LYS A 219 0.07 -9.97 29.90
C LYS A 219 -1.44 -9.72 29.95
N PHE A 220 -1.89 -8.94 30.94
CA PHE A 220 -3.28 -8.56 31.08
C PHE A 220 -3.79 -7.79 29.85
N ALA A 221 -3.07 -6.75 29.39
CA ALA A 221 -3.43 -5.98 28.21
C ALA A 221 -3.52 -6.85 26.95
N SER A 222 -2.51 -7.70 26.71
CA SER A 222 -2.50 -8.61 25.55
C SER A 222 -3.66 -9.61 25.58
N GLU A 223 -4.05 -10.13 26.76
CA GLU A 223 -5.22 -11.02 26.89
C GLU A 223 -6.54 -10.30 26.56
N GLN A 224 -6.67 -9.03 26.94
CA GLN A 224 -7.88 -8.24 26.62
C GLN A 224 -7.93 -7.84 25.15
N LEU A 225 -6.80 -7.42 24.57
CA LEU A 225 -6.70 -7.07 23.16
C LEU A 225 -6.91 -8.26 22.24
N LEU A 226 -6.46 -9.46 22.64
CA LEU A 226 -6.77 -10.70 21.92
C LEU A 226 -8.28 -10.89 21.81
N THR A 227 -9.03 -10.68 22.90
CA THR A 227 -10.50 -10.81 22.89
C THR A 227 -11.16 -9.80 21.95
N LEU A 228 -10.61 -8.58 21.88
CA LEU A 228 -11.09 -7.52 21.00
C LEU A 228 -10.83 -7.84 19.51
N ASN A 229 -9.61 -8.27 19.20
CA ASN A 229 -9.17 -8.57 17.84
C ASN A 229 -9.79 -9.90 17.32
N ASP A 230 -10.01 -10.89 18.18
CA ASP A 230 -10.77 -12.11 17.84
C ASP A 230 -12.23 -11.78 17.49
N ALA A 231 -12.80 -10.74 18.09
CA ALA A 231 -14.14 -10.28 17.76
C ALA A 231 -14.20 -9.59 16.39
N LEU A 232 -13.10 -8.97 15.95
CA LEU A 232 -12.97 -8.44 14.59
C LEU A 232 -12.99 -9.59 13.60
N GLN A 233 -12.09 -10.58 13.67
CA GLN A 233 -11.88 -11.63 12.65
C GLN A 233 -13.06 -12.57 12.32
N GLN A 234 -14.26 -12.34 12.89
CA GLN A 234 -15.46 -13.16 12.66
C GLN A 234 -16.44 -12.59 11.62
N THR A 235 -16.10 -11.51 10.90
CA THR A 235 -17.02 -10.91 9.93
C THR A 235 -16.49 -11.02 8.49
N GLU A 236 -17.32 -11.52 7.57
CA GLU A 236 -16.89 -11.87 6.20
C GLU A 236 -16.84 -10.65 5.25
N GLY A 237 -17.46 -9.52 5.63
CA GLY A 237 -17.58 -8.33 4.77
C GLY A 237 -16.47 -7.30 4.92
N LEU A 238 -15.46 -7.54 5.76
CA LEU A 238 -14.41 -6.59 6.09
C LEU A 238 -13.03 -7.10 5.67
N THR A 239 -12.19 -6.18 5.20
CA THR A 239 -10.75 -6.42 5.06
C THR A 239 -10.07 -6.04 6.38
N TYR A 240 -9.59 -7.04 7.12
CA TYR A 240 -8.85 -6.77 8.35
C TYR A 240 -7.38 -6.52 8.07
N VAL A 241 -6.86 -5.48 8.71
CA VAL A 241 -5.43 -5.15 8.71
C VAL A 241 -4.88 -5.38 10.11
N ASP A 242 -3.99 -6.36 10.26
CA ASP A 242 -3.48 -6.77 11.56
C ASP A 242 -2.32 -5.90 12.05
N VAL A 243 -2.63 -4.63 12.34
CA VAL A 243 -1.67 -3.65 12.89
C VAL A 243 -1.05 -4.14 14.21
N ASN A 244 -1.81 -4.85 15.04
CA ASN A 244 -1.29 -5.47 16.26
C ASN A 244 -0.15 -6.46 15.99
N ALA A 245 -0.26 -7.29 14.95
CA ALA A 245 0.84 -8.17 14.55
C ALA A 245 2.01 -7.38 13.94
N ALA A 246 1.72 -6.39 13.08
CA ALA A 246 2.74 -5.55 12.46
C ALA A 246 3.61 -4.82 13.49
N PHE A 247 3.00 -4.31 14.56
CA PHE A 247 3.67 -3.49 15.59
C PHE A 247 4.37 -4.32 16.66
N LYS A 248 4.05 -5.61 16.76
CA LYS A 248 4.51 -6.49 17.83
C LYS A 248 6.04 -6.44 18.01
N ASP A 249 6.51 -6.17 19.22
CA ASP A 249 7.94 -6.06 19.57
C ASP A 249 8.67 -4.83 18.96
N MET A 250 7.96 -3.92 18.29
CA MET A 250 8.49 -2.68 17.68
C MET A 250 7.81 -1.41 18.22
N GLU A 251 7.08 -1.51 19.33
CA GLU A 251 6.18 -0.45 19.77
C GLU A 251 6.90 0.88 20.05
N TRP A 252 8.16 0.86 20.52
CA TRP A 252 8.96 2.09 20.77
C TRP A 252 9.45 2.74 19.49
N VAL A 253 9.63 1.94 18.45
CA VAL A 253 10.04 2.41 17.13
C VAL A 253 8.85 3.04 16.42
N TYR A 254 7.63 2.52 16.64
CA TYR A 254 6.42 2.94 15.94
C TYR A 254 5.52 3.91 16.69
N THR A 255 5.78 4.18 17.97
CA THR A 255 4.98 5.12 18.77
C THR A 255 5.81 6.29 19.28
N ASN A 256 5.14 7.32 19.77
CA ASN A 256 5.75 8.45 20.47
C ASN A 256 6.16 8.11 21.91
N MET A 257 6.21 6.84 22.28
CA MET A 257 6.55 6.44 23.62
C MET A 257 7.99 6.84 23.90
N ASP A 258 8.16 7.92 24.67
CA ASP A 258 9.45 8.33 25.19
C ASP A 258 9.52 8.00 26.69
N PRO A 259 10.29 6.98 27.05
CA PRO A 259 10.39 6.51 28.42
C PRO A 259 11.21 7.46 29.32
N SER A 260 11.96 8.39 28.73
CA SER A 260 12.64 9.45 29.48
C SER A 260 11.67 10.46 30.10
N ASN A 261 10.46 10.59 29.53
CA ASN A 261 9.35 11.39 30.09
C ASN A 261 8.68 10.69 31.29
N GLY A 262 9.06 9.45 31.57
CA GLY A 262 8.51 8.63 32.64
C GLY A 262 7.19 7.97 32.26
N PHE A 263 6.89 6.85 32.93
CA PHE A 263 5.77 5.95 32.58
C PHE A 263 4.41 6.63 32.39
N TRP A 264 4.13 7.71 33.13
CA TRP A 264 2.84 8.41 33.11
C TRP A 264 2.71 9.48 32.02
N GLN A 265 3.77 9.71 31.24
CA GLN A 265 3.81 10.70 30.15
C GLN A 265 4.16 10.04 28.82
N MET A 266 4.00 8.72 28.73
CA MET A 266 4.26 7.98 27.50
C MET A 266 3.09 8.21 26.54
N ASP A 267 3.40 8.83 25.41
CA ASP A 267 2.46 8.98 24.32
C ASP A 267 2.42 7.67 23.52
N VAL A 268 1.33 6.93 23.68
CA VAL A 268 1.14 5.61 23.06
C VAL A 268 0.75 5.69 21.58
N HIS A 269 0.51 6.89 21.05
CA HIS A 269 0.08 7.08 19.67
C HIS A 269 1.22 6.79 18.69
N PRO A 270 0.92 6.32 17.47
CA PRO A 270 1.93 6.06 16.47
C PRO A 270 2.66 7.35 16.09
N ASN A 271 3.96 7.23 15.89
CA ASN A 271 4.77 8.29 15.30
C ASN A 271 4.70 8.20 13.75
N ALA A 272 5.40 9.08 13.04
CA ALA A 272 5.42 9.08 11.57
C ALA A 272 5.77 7.71 10.96
N LEU A 273 6.71 6.98 11.56
CA LEU A 273 7.10 5.66 11.07
C LEU A 273 6.03 4.61 11.33
N GLY A 274 5.37 4.64 12.49
CA GLY A 274 4.22 3.80 12.76
C GLY A 274 3.05 4.07 11.80
N HIS A 275 2.79 5.33 11.46
CA HIS A 275 1.80 5.69 10.45
C HIS A 275 2.15 5.17 9.06
N ALA A 276 3.42 5.19 8.68
CA ALA A 276 3.87 4.59 7.43
C ALA A 276 3.63 3.08 7.41
N VAL A 277 3.97 2.35 8.48
CA VAL A 277 3.70 0.91 8.57
C VAL A 277 2.20 0.62 8.49
N ILE A 278 1.35 1.39 9.19
CA ILE A 278 -0.11 1.26 9.08
C ILE A 278 -0.57 1.44 7.62
N ALA A 279 -0.08 2.45 6.92
CA ALA A 279 -0.43 2.69 5.53
C ALA A 279 0.00 1.52 4.62
N ALA A 280 1.23 1.01 4.80
CA ALA A 280 1.75 -0.10 4.04
C ALA A 280 0.90 -1.38 4.22
N GLU A 281 0.53 -1.71 5.45
CA GLU A 281 -0.32 -2.87 5.73
C GLU A 281 -1.72 -2.71 5.12
N ILE A 282 -2.28 -1.49 5.13
CA ILE A 282 -3.56 -1.19 4.45
C ILE A 282 -3.41 -1.37 2.93
N LEU A 283 -2.39 -0.78 2.30
CA LEU A 283 -2.15 -0.88 0.86
C LEU A 283 -1.94 -2.34 0.41
N ASN A 284 -1.15 -3.11 1.17
CA ASN A 284 -0.98 -4.54 0.95
C ASN A 284 -2.33 -5.28 0.99
N SER A 285 -3.19 -4.96 1.95
CA SER A 285 -4.53 -5.57 2.07
C SER A 285 -5.47 -5.21 0.92
N LEU A 286 -5.25 -4.06 0.27
CA LEU A 286 -5.98 -3.61 -0.91
C LEU A 286 -5.43 -4.20 -2.23
N GLY A 287 -4.35 -4.99 -2.17
CA GLY A 287 -3.72 -5.58 -3.35
C GLY A 287 -2.90 -4.59 -4.17
N ALA A 288 -2.33 -3.56 -3.54
CA ALA A 288 -1.42 -2.65 -4.20
C ALA A 288 -0.15 -3.39 -4.69
N GLU A 289 0.08 -3.41 -6.01
CA GLU A 289 1.21 -4.09 -6.65
C GLU A 289 2.30 -3.09 -7.06
N GLY A 290 3.19 -2.75 -6.12
CA GLY A 290 4.41 -1.98 -6.40
C GLY A 290 4.20 -0.51 -6.77
N GLY A 291 5.22 0.30 -6.45
CA GLY A 291 5.22 1.76 -6.61
C GLY A 291 5.61 2.43 -5.30
N SER A 292 6.27 3.57 -5.37
CA SER A 292 6.68 4.31 -4.17
C SER A 292 6.04 5.69 -4.14
N CYS A 293 5.54 6.09 -2.98
CA CYS A 293 5.48 7.52 -2.69
C CYS A 293 6.81 7.93 -2.05
N GLU A 294 7.37 9.06 -2.47
CA GLU A 294 8.67 9.58 -2.00
C GLU A 294 8.75 9.61 -0.47
N GLN A 295 7.60 9.72 0.19
CA GLN A 295 7.40 9.85 1.62
C GLN A 295 7.62 8.55 2.39
N PHE A 296 7.45 7.38 1.76
CA PHE A 296 7.86 6.10 2.37
C PHE A 296 9.39 6.02 2.45
N ASN A 297 10.11 6.46 1.41
CA ASN A 297 11.57 6.56 1.47
C ASN A 297 12.00 7.61 2.49
N GLN A 298 11.37 8.79 2.48
CA GLN A 298 11.77 9.89 3.36
C GLN A 298 11.57 9.56 4.84
N VAL A 299 10.47 8.89 5.22
CA VAL A 299 10.24 8.50 6.61
C VAL A 299 11.22 7.42 7.06
N LEU A 300 11.59 6.48 6.18
CA LEU A 300 12.60 5.47 6.47
C LEU A 300 13.97 6.13 6.68
N LEU A 301 14.38 7.03 5.77
CA LEU A 301 15.62 7.81 5.86
C LEU A 301 15.69 8.66 7.13
N ASN A 302 14.62 9.37 7.48
CA ASN A 302 14.54 10.24 8.66
C ASN A 302 14.67 9.49 9.99
N ASN A 303 14.45 8.17 9.98
CA ASN A 303 14.48 7.33 11.18
C ASN A 303 15.63 6.31 11.16
N ALA A 304 16.40 6.20 10.08
CA ALA A 304 17.49 5.23 9.94
C ALA A 304 18.49 5.29 11.11
N GLU A 305 18.94 6.49 11.49
CA GLU A 305 19.90 6.67 12.59
C GLU A 305 19.30 6.45 14.00
N LYS A 306 17.97 6.32 14.11
CA LYS A 306 17.27 6.13 15.40
C LYS A 306 17.01 4.67 15.73
N MET A 307 17.30 3.77 14.78
CA MET A 307 17.02 2.34 14.87
C MET A 307 18.33 1.54 14.93
N SER A 308 18.30 0.38 15.56
CA SER A 308 19.31 -0.64 15.37
C SER A 308 19.18 -1.29 13.99
N ASP A 309 20.24 -1.94 13.49
CA ASP A 309 20.23 -2.63 12.20
C ASP A 309 19.06 -3.64 12.08
N ALA A 310 18.75 -4.37 13.16
CA ALA A 310 17.66 -5.34 13.18
C ALA A 310 16.26 -4.69 13.12
N GLU A 311 16.11 -3.52 13.76
CA GLU A 311 14.88 -2.72 13.67
C GLU A 311 14.75 -2.14 12.25
N TYR A 312 15.82 -1.58 11.69
CA TYR A 312 15.85 -1.06 10.33
C TYR A 312 15.48 -2.12 9.29
N ASP A 313 16.13 -3.30 9.32
CA ASP A 313 15.85 -4.39 8.40
C ASP A 313 14.37 -4.82 8.48
N ARG A 314 13.79 -4.84 9.68
CA ARG A 314 12.38 -5.19 9.87
C ARG A 314 11.45 -4.12 9.28
N VAL A 315 11.71 -2.84 9.56
CA VAL A 315 10.92 -1.72 9.02
C VAL A 315 11.01 -1.70 7.50
N HIS A 316 12.22 -1.81 6.96
CA HIS A 316 12.46 -1.86 5.53
C HIS A 316 11.69 -3.02 4.89
N ALA A 317 11.68 -4.21 5.51
CA ALA A 317 10.90 -5.34 5.00
C ALA A 317 9.38 -5.09 5.00
N GLN A 318 8.85 -4.32 5.97
CA GLN A 318 7.43 -3.96 5.99
C GLN A 318 7.07 -2.90 4.94
N LEU A 319 8.04 -2.06 4.57
CA LEU A 319 7.85 -0.98 3.59
C LEU A 319 8.34 -1.35 2.18
N ASP A 320 8.98 -2.52 2.00
CA ASP A 320 9.56 -3.10 0.78
C ASP A 320 8.80 -2.72 -0.50
N ASN A 321 7.50 -3.05 -0.55
CA ASN A 321 6.66 -2.86 -1.74
C ASN A 321 6.47 -1.37 -2.12
N PHE A 322 6.76 -0.46 -1.18
CA PHE A 322 6.44 0.96 -1.24
C PHE A 322 7.66 1.88 -1.16
N ILE A 323 8.86 1.33 -1.07
CA ILE A 323 10.13 2.05 -1.12
C ILE A 323 10.89 1.65 -2.38
N THR A 324 11.61 2.58 -3.00
CA THR A 324 12.60 2.20 -4.01
C THR A 324 13.79 1.65 -3.25
N THR A 325 14.23 0.44 -3.60
CA THR A 325 15.03 -0.46 -2.76
C THR A 325 16.18 0.27 -2.08
N GLY A 326 15.95 0.71 -0.84
CA GLY A 326 16.85 1.56 -0.07
C GLY A 326 17.67 0.74 0.90
N LYS A 327 18.37 -0.27 0.38
CA LYS A 327 19.60 -0.76 1.03
C LYS A 327 20.75 0.00 0.40
N ASP A 328 21.63 0.52 1.25
CA ASP A 328 22.90 1.16 0.89
C ASP A 328 23.46 0.63 -0.44
N GLY A 329 23.48 1.46 -1.49
CA GLY A 329 23.93 1.03 -2.81
C GLY A 329 23.53 1.98 -3.92
N ILE A 330 24.17 1.83 -5.08
CA ILE A 330 23.88 2.64 -6.27
C ILE A 330 22.71 1.99 -7.01
N VAL A 331 21.66 2.75 -7.31
CA VAL A 331 20.52 2.26 -8.10
C VAL A 331 20.58 2.80 -9.52
N TYR A 332 20.43 1.91 -10.50
CA TYR A 332 20.27 2.27 -11.91
C TYR A 332 18.85 1.90 -12.35
N SER A 333 18.05 2.90 -12.72
CA SER A 333 16.63 2.70 -13.05
C SER A 333 16.34 3.03 -14.51
N ILE A 334 15.70 2.10 -15.22
CA ILE A 334 15.14 2.34 -16.55
C ILE A 334 13.71 2.84 -16.38
N ALA A 335 13.37 3.99 -16.97
CA ALA A 335 12.02 4.54 -16.82
C ALA A 335 10.96 3.71 -17.55
N GLY A 336 9.75 3.67 -16.97
CA GLY A 336 8.53 3.28 -17.67
C GLY A 336 7.95 4.46 -18.45
N VAL A 337 7.68 4.28 -19.75
CA VAL A 337 7.08 5.32 -20.60
C VAL A 337 5.90 4.77 -21.41
N LYS A 338 5.03 5.65 -21.91
CA LYS A 338 3.90 5.26 -22.77
C LYS A 338 4.14 5.67 -24.22
N GLY A 339 3.69 4.85 -25.18
CA GLY A 339 3.73 5.22 -26.60
C GLY A 339 2.76 4.44 -27.47
N LYS A 340 2.51 4.93 -28.69
CA LYS A 340 1.64 4.25 -29.67
C LYS A 340 2.45 3.42 -30.67
N PRO A 341 1.85 2.40 -31.32
CA PRO A 341 2.51 1.68 -32.41
C PRO A 341 3.08 2.62 -33.48
N GLY A 342 4.32 2.39 -33.89
CA GLY A 342 5.07 3.24 -34.84
C GLY A 342 5.73 4.50 -34.24
N GLU A 343 5.44 4.86 -32.99
CA GLU A 343 6.01 6.03 -32.33
C GLU A 343 7.47 5.80 -31.90
N THR A 344 8.27 6.88 -31.84
CA THR A 344 9.57 6.87 -31.17
C THR A 344 9.41 7.46 -29.77
N VAL A 345 9.78 6.70 -28.75
CA VAL A 345 9.73 7.11 -27.33
C VAL A 345 11.13 7.25 -26.74
N ASP A 346 11.25 8.13 -25.75
CA ASP A 346 12.50 8.43 -25.03
C ASP A 346 12.47 7.76 -23.66
N VAL A 347 13.35 6.78 -23.45
CA VAL A 347 13.46 5.99 -22.21
C VAL A 347 14.72 6.40 -21.46
N PRO A 348 14.64 7.28 -20.44
CA PRO A 348 15.79 7.65 -19.63
C PRO A 348 16.21 6.51 -18.70
N ILE A 349 17.53 6.43 -18.47
CA ILE A 349 18.14 5.63 -17.40
C ILE A 349 18.68 6.61 -16.36
N THR A 350 18.21 6.53 -15.12
CA THR A 350 18.59 7.41 -14.01
C THR A 350 19.43 6.70 -12.98
N ILE A 351 20.17 7.47 -12.19
CA ILE A 351 21.01 6.97 -11.08
C ILE A 351 20.56 7.62 -9.78
N SER A 352 20.56 6.86 -8.69
CA SER A 352 20.47 7.35 -7.31
C SER A 352 21.44 6.60 -6.39
N GLY A 353 21.78 7.20 -5.24
CA GLY A 353 22.62 6.56 -4.22
C GLY A 353 24.09 6.41 -4.61
N ASP A 354 24.56 7.07 -5.68
CA ASP A 354 25.97 6.98 -6.09
C ASP A 354 26.90 7.58 -5.03
N THR A 355 27.85 6.78 -4.56
CA THR A 355 28.88 7.19 -3.59
C THR A 355 30.26 7.34 -4.22
N GLY A 356 30.38 6.99 -5.51
CA GLY A 356 31.61 7.10 -6.27
C GLY A 356 31.81 5.96 -7.25
N THR A 357 31.64 6.25 -8.54
CA THR A 357 31.86 5.30 -9.63
C THR A 357 33.05 5.73 -10.50
N ALA A 358 33.97 4.80 -10.79
CA ALA A 358 35.10 5.05 -11.68
C ALA A 358 34.97 4.37 -13.04
N GLY A 359 34.20 3.28 -13.14
CA GLY A 359 33.95 2.58 -14.39
C GLY A 359 32.69 1.75 -14.36
N MET A 360 32.08 1.56 -15.54
CA MET A 360 30.90 0.72 -15.70
C MET A 360 30.84 0.08 -17.08
N VAL A 361 30.31 -1.13 -17.10
CA VAL A 361 29.75 -1.84 -18.25
C VAL A 361 28.30 -2.16 -17.88
N LEU A 362 27.34 -1.72 -18.70
CA LEU A 362 25.94 -2.08 -18.56
C LEU A 362 25.49 -2.73 -19.87
N GLU A 363 24.93 -3.93 -19.80
CA GLU A 363 24.30 -4.60 -20.94
C GLU A 363 22.80 -4.67 -20.69
N LEU A 364 22.01 -4.35 -21.72
CA LEU A 364 20.56 -4.27 -21.63
C LEU A 364 19.92 -5.30 -22.56
N GLN A 365 18.70 -5.69 -22.24
CA GLN A 365 17.80 -6.45 -23.08
C GLN A 365 16.56 -5.61 -23.36
N ALA A 366 15.97 -5.77 -24.54
CA ALA A 366 14.74 -5.08 -24.90
C ALA A 366 13.84 -6.04 -25.66
N ASP A 367 12.55 -5.92 -25.41
CA ASP A 367 11.55 -6.72 -26.08
C ASP A 367 11.59 -6.58 -27.61
N ALA A 368 11.25 -7.66 -28.32
CA ALA A 368 11.36 -7.72 -29.78
C ALA A 368 10.47 -6.71 -30.53
N GLY A 369 9.44 -6.16 -29.87
CA GLY A 369 8.59 -5.09 -30.42
C GLY A 369 9.22 -3.69 -30.35
N LEU A 370 10.39 -3.55 -29.74
CA LEU A 370 11.11 -2.29 -29.60
C LEU A 370 12.40 -2.32 -30.43
N THR A 371 12.58 -1.32 -31.29
CA THR A 371 13.81 -1.15 -32.07
C THR A 371 14.59 0.05 -31.59
N ILE A 372 15.82 -0.15 -31.11
CA ILE A 372 16.69 0.95 -30.70
C ILE A 372 17.03 1.85 -31.90
N LYS A 373 16.75 3.16 -31.76
CA LYS A 373 17.04 4.18 -32.77
C LYS A 373 18.36 4.87 -32.50
N ARG A 374 18.59 5.32 -31.26
CA ARG A 374 19.83 5.94 -30.81
C ARG A 374 19.89 6.07 -29.30
N ARG A 375 21.10 6.29 -28.79
CA ARG A 375 21.36 6.71 -27.41
C ARG A 375 21.73 8.18 -27.35
N VAL A 376 21.00 8.96 -26.56
CA VAL A 376 21.29 10.35 -26.23
C VAL A 376 22.12 10.40 -24.94
N ALA A 377 23.08 11.32 -24.88
CA ALA A 377 23.93 11.48 -23.70
C ALA A 377 23.13 12.08 -22.54
N GLY A 378 23.33 11.53 -21.34
CA GLY A 378 22.85 12.13 -20.10
C GLY A 378 23.89 13.05 -19.44
N ASN A 379 23.67 13.36 -18.17
CA ASN A 379 24.46 14.27 -17.34
C ASN A 379 25.01 13.62 -16.05
N ALA A 380 24.88 12.31 -15.86
CA ALA A 380 25.33 11.62 -14.64
C ALA A 380 26.84 11.71 -14.41
N TYR A 381 27.63 11.57 -15.47
CA TYR A 381 29.10 11.57 -15.38
C TYR A 381 29.75 12.41 -16.48
N GLU A 382 30.91 12.97 -16.18
CA GLU A 382 31.77 13.61 -17.17
C GLU A 382 32.53 12.55 -18.00
N GLY A 383 32.84 12.89 -19.26
CA GLY A 383 33.53 11.98 -20.18
C GLY A 383 32.59 11.28 -21.16
N ALA A 384 33.16 10.77 -22.25
CA ALA A 384 32.40 10.19 -23.35
C ALA A 384 32.30 8.67 -23.20
N PRO A 385 31.08 8.10 -23.08
CA PRO A 385 30.90 6.66 -23.08
C PRO A 385 31.06 6.08 -24.48
N THR A 386 31.33 4.78 -24.53
CA THR A 386 31.21 3.96 -25.73
C THR A 386 29.86 3.26 -25.73
N TRP A 387 29.18 3.24 -26.87
CA TRP A 387 27.85 2.63 -27.03
C TRP A 387 27.87 1.60 -28.16
N ASN A 388 27.40 0.39 -27.87
CA ASN A 388 27.19 -0.67 -28.85
C ASN A 388 25.68 -0.95 -29.03
N PRO A 389 25.02 -0.41 -30.08
CA PRO A 389 23.58 -0.57 -30.26
C PRO A 389 23.15 -2.01 -30.59
N LYS A 390 24.05 -2.90 -31.04
CA LYS A 390 23.68 -4.28 -31.41
C LYS A 390 23.49 -5.18 -30.20
N ALA A 391 24.30 -4.97 -29.17
CA ALA A 391 24.24 -5.70 -27.91
C ALA A 391 23.62 -4.84 -26.79
N LEU A 392 23.18 -3.61 -27.11
CA LEU A 392 22.72 -2.61 -26.15
C LEU A 392 23.70 -2.39 -24.98
N THR A 393 25.00 -2.41 -25.28
CA THR A 393 26.05 -2.27 -24.25
C THR A 393 26.49 -0.82 -24.12
N TYR A 394 26.43 -0.28 -22.90
CA TYR A 394 26.97 1.00 -22.50
C TYR A 394 28.26 0.79 -21.71
N VAL A 395 29.35 1.43 -22.12
CA VAL A 395 30.65 1.34 -21.45
C VAL A 395 31.16 2.74 -21.15
N TRP A 396 31.50 2.99 -19.89
CA TRP A 396 32.07 4.27 -19.47
C TRP A 396 33.18 4.05 -18.44
N ALA A 397 34.17 4.93 -18.47
CA ALA A 397 35.19 5.01 -17.43
C ALA A 397 35.62 6.47 -17.27
N THR A 398 35.89 6.86 -16.04
CA THR A 398 36.43 8.18 -15.70
C THR A 398 37.82 8.36 -16.32
N VAL A 399 38.11 9.56 -16.84
CA VAL A 399 39.33 9.79 -17.65
C VAL A 399 40.62 9.68 -16.84
N ASP A 400 40.56 10.02 -15.54
CA ASP A 400 41.72 10.06 -14.65
C ASP A 400 41.75 8.90 -13.63
N GLY A 401 40.83 7.94 -13.77
CA GLY A 401 40.68 6.79 -12.87
C GLY A 401 40.02 7.10 -11.51
N ARG A 402 39.61 8.34 -11.22
CA ARG A 402 38.99 8.72 -9.94
C ARG A 402 37.47 8.62 -9.96
N ASN A 403 36.90 8.27 -8.80
CA ASN A 403 35.46 8.24 -8.59
C ASN A 403 34.82 9.58 -8.98
N GLN A 404 33.73 9.49 -9.74
CA GLN A 404 32.77 10.57 -9.92
C GLN A 404 31.48 10.20 -9.18
N VAL A 405 30.74 11.22 -8.73
CA VAL A 405 29.49 11.04 -8.00
C VAL A 405 28.37 11.67 -8.81
N ALA A 406 27.44 10.84 -9.28
CA ALA A 406 26.20 11.28 -9.89
C ALA A 406 25.26 11.84 -8.82
N ALA A 407 24.58 12.94 -9.12
CA ALA A 407 23.49 13.41 -8.27
C ALA A 407 22.28 12.48 -8.40
N ASP A 408 21.47 12.37 -7.33
CA ASP A 408 20.22 11.60 -7.40
C ASP A 408 19.31 12.12 -8.51
N GLY A 409 18.78 11.18 -9.30
CA GLY A 409 17.96 11.46 -10.48
C GLY A 409 18.76 11.95 -11.70
N ALA A 410 20.10 11.96 -11.65
CA ALA A 410 20.90 12.29 -12.82
C ALA A 410 20.69 11.23 -13.91
N VAL A 411 20.59 11.69 -15.16
CA VAL A 411 20.35 10.81 -16.31
C VAL A 411 21.69 10.27 -16.77
N LEU A 412 21.86 8.95 -16.80
CA LEU A 412 23.02 8.29 -17.41
C LEU A 412 22.98 8.42 -18.93
N ALA A 413 21.86 8.01 -19.51
CA ALA A 413 21.58 8.06 -20.93
C ALA A 413 20.07 8.03 -21.17
N THR A 414 19.64 8.52 -22.33
CA THR A 414 18.26 8.32 -22.81
C THR A 414 18.29 7.47 -24.06
N LEU A 415 17.62 6.32 -24.03
CA LEU A 415 17.49 5.41 -25.15
C LEU A 415 16.22 5.75 -25.93
N GLN A 416 16.36 6.03 -27.22
CA GLN A 416 15.21 6.25 -28.08
C GLN A 416 14.82 4.94 -28.76
N PHE A 417 13.63 4.42 -28.47
CA PHE A 417 13.09 3.22 -29.09
C PHE A 417 11.96 3.57 -30.05
N THR A 418 11.92 2.91 -31.21
CA THR A 418 10.76 2.89 -32.09
C THR A 418 9.91 1.67 -31.76
N ILE A 419 8.63 1.88 -31.48
CA ILE A 419 7.63 0.84 -31.26
C ILE A 419 7.23 0.27 -32.63
N ALA A 420 7.13 -1.05 -32.76
CA ALA A 420 6.65 -1.68 -33.99
C ALA A 420 5.26 -1.16 -34.39
N GLU A 421 4.98 -1.02 -35.69
CA GLU A 421 3.68 -0.52 -36.19
C GLU A 421 2.53 -1.48 -35.87
N ASP A 422 2.83 -2.77 -35.71
CA ASP A 422 1.91 -3.85 -35.38
C ASP A 422 2.01 -4.28 -33.90
N ALA A 423 2.62 -3.46 -33.04
CA ALA A 423 2.65 -3.71 -31.61
C ALA A 423 1.22 -3.79 -31.04
N VAL A 424 0.94 -4.81 -30.25
CA VAL A 424 -0.31 -4.93 -29.48
C VAL A 424 -0.24 -4.04 -28.24
N ASN A 425 -1.39 -3.77 -27.63
CA ASN A 425 -1.37 -3.07 -26.33
C ASN A 425 -0.67 -3.94 -25.28
N GLY A 426 -0.01 -3.31 -24.32
CA GLY A 426 0.67 -4.01 -23.23
C GLY A 426 2.07 -3.49 -22.98
N MET A 427 2.73 -4.09 -21.99
CA MET A 427 4.07 -3.69 -21.57
C MET A 427 5.15 -4.40 -22.38
N TYR A 428 6.09 -3.63 -22.93
CA TYR A 428 7.29 -4.11 -23.61
C TYR A 428 8.50 -3.77 -22.72
N GLU A 429 9.11 -4.80 -22.14
CA GLU A 429 10.16 -4.65 -21.13
C GLU A 429 11.50 -4.23 -21.76
N ILE A 430 12.22 -3.40 -21.00
CA ILE A 430 13.64 -3.12 -21.18
C ILE A 430 14.31 -3.39 -19.83
N SER A 431 15.26 -4.32 -19.81
CA SER A 431 15.87 -4.83 -18.59
C SER A 431 17.39 -4.82 -18.63
N PHE A 432 18.02 -4.91 -17.46
CA PHE A 432 19.46 -5.12 -17.36
C PHE A 432 19.81 -6.61 -17.46
N ASP A 433 20.83 -6.96 -18.25
CA ASP A 433 21.46 -8.27 -18.20
C ASP A 433 22.50 -8.25 -17.08
N GLU A 434 22.03 -8.40 -15.84
CA GLU A 434 22.85 -8.19 -14.64
C GLU A 434 24.14 -9.02 -14.64
N ALA A 435 24.09 -10.23 -15.19
CA ALA A 435 25.24 -11.14 -15.29
C ALA A 435 26.38 -10.60 -16.18
N LYS A 436 26.12 -9.56 -16.98
CA LYS A 436 27.07 -8.89 -17.86
C LYS A 436 27.30 -7.43 -17.50
N CYS A 437 26.68 -6.97 -16.41
CA CYS A 437 26.94 -5.66 -15.86
C CYS A 437 28.12 -5.74 -14.88
N ASP A 438 28.95 -4.72 -14.88
CA ASP A 438 30.09 -4.59 -13.97
C ASP A 438 30.33 -3.12 -13.68
N ILE A 439 30.28 -2.73 -12.41
CA ILE A 439 30.46 -1.34 -11.96
C ILE A 439 31.51 -1.33 -10.88
N VAL A 440 32.51 -0.45 -11.01
CA VAL A 440 33.68 -0.44 -10.14
C VAL A 440 34.04 0.94 -9.61
N ASP A 441 34.63 0.95 -8.41
CA ASP A 441 35.26 2.12 -7.80
C ASP A 441 36.66 2.42 -8.39
N GLU A 442 37.29 3.49 -7.90
CA GLU A 442 38.65 3.91 -8.30
C GLU A 442 39.76 2.88 -8.01
N ASN A 443 39.49 1.90 -7.15
CA ASN A 443 40.39 0.79 -6.83
C ASN A 443 40.13 -0.45 -7.69
N GLY A 444 39.10 -0.42 -8.55
CA GLY A 444 38.65 -1.56 -9.35
C GLY A 444 37.85 -2.59 -8.54
N VAL A 445 37.29 -2.20 -7.39
CA VAL A 445 36.41 -3.03 -6.57
C VAL A 445 34.98 -2.90 -7.09
N ALA A 446 34.30 -4.03 -7.28
CA ALA A 446 32.91 -4.05 -7.69
C ALA A 446 32.02 -3.35 -6.65
N LEU A 447 31.16 -2.45 -7.10
CA LEU A 447 30.20 -1.72 -6.28
C LEU A 447 28.94 -2.56 -6.08
N ASP A 448 28.30 -2.40 -4.92
CA ASP A 448 26.98 -2.97 -4.67
C ASP A 448 25.94 -2.11 -5.39
N VAL A 449 25.23 -2.71 -6.34
CA VAL A 449 24.32 -2.00 -7.25
C VAL A 449 22.98 -2.72 -7.33
N THR A 450 21.92 -1.93 -7.38
CA THR A 450 20.56 -2.41 -7.67
C THR A 450 20.13 -1.95 -9.05
N PHE A 451 19.49 -2.85 -9.80
CA PHE A 451 18.95 -2.57 -11.13
C PHE A 451 17.44 -2.57 -11.09
N GLU A 452 16.83 -1.48 -11.56
CA GLU A 452 15.38 -1.38 -11.72
C GLU A 452 15.05 -1.39 -13.22
N ASN A 453 14.38 -2.45 -13.66
CA ASN A 453 13.92 -2.59 -15.04
C ASN A 453 12.77 -1.63 -15.34
N GLY A 454 12.56 -1.35 -16.62
CA GLY A 454 11.50 -0.48 -17.08
C GLY A 454 11.00 -0.91 -18.45
N GLY A 455 10.54 0.03 -19.26
CA GLY A 455 10.14 -0.26 -20.62
C GLY A 455 9.06 0.67 -21.18
N VAL A 456 8.30 0.15 -22.14
CA VAL A 456 7.32 0.92 -22.89
C VAL A 456 5.94 0.27 -22.80
N GLU A 457 4.98 0.95 -22.19
CA GLU A 457 3.56 0.59 -22.23
C GLU A 457 2.98 1.07 -23.58
N VAL A 458 2.67 0.11 -24.44
CA VAL A 458 2.05 0.37 -25.74
C VAL A 458 0.55 0.47 -25.56
N TYR A 459 -0.05 1.53 -26.10
CA TYR A 459 -1.48 1.77 -26.05
C TYR A 459 -2.03 2.29 -27.38
N GLY A 460 -3.35 2.18 -27.55
CA GLY A 460 -4.03 2.67 -28.75
C GLY A 460 -3.73 1.89 -30.01
N SER A 461 -3.27 0.63 -29.87
CA SER A 461 -3.14 -0.29 -30.99
C SER A 461 -4.50 -0.60 -31.61
N THR A 462 -4.54 -0.61 -32.94
CA THR A 462 -5.68 -1.08 -33.73
C THR A 462 -5.54 -2.56 -34.10
N VAL A 463 -4.43 -3.19 -33.70
CA VAL A 463 -4.26 -4.65 -33.83
C VAL A 463 -5.20 -5.27 -32.81
N PRO A 464 -6.14 -6.14 -33.23
CA PRO A 464 -7.04 -6.77 -32.28
C PRO A 464 -6.25 -7.65 -31.31
N GLU A 465 -6.60 -7.55 -30.04
CA GLU A 465 -6.03 -8.39 -28.98
C GLU A 465 -6.74 -9.74 -29.02
N TYR A 466 -6.01 -10.80 -29.37
CA TYR A 466 -6.53 -12.16 -29.48
C TYR A 466 -6.12 -12.95 -28.25
N GLN A 467 -7.08 -13.69 -27.67
CA GLN A 467 -6.82 -14.51 -26.50
C GLN A 467 -5.92 -15.70 -26.86
N LEU A 468 -5.12 -16.18 -25.91
CA LEU A 468 -4.38 -17.43 -26.08
C LEU A 468 -5.38 -18.55 -26.41
N GLY A 469 -5.13 -19.25 -27.51
CA GLY A 469 -6.04 -20.25 -28.08
C GLY A 469 -6.99 -19.74 -29.17
N ASP A 470 -7.17 -18.43 -29.37
CA ASP A 470 -7.93 -17.85 -30.51
C ASP A 470 -7.06 -17.83 -31.78
N VAL A 471 -6.84 -19.02 -32.33
CA VAL A 471 -5.89 -19.23 -33.44
C VAL A 471 -6.45 -18.73 -34.77
N ASN A 472 -7.78 -18.71 -34.92
CA ASN A 472 -8.41 -18.20 -36.12
C ASN A 472 -8.56 -16.66 -36.12
N MET A 473 -8.29 -16.01 -34.97
CA MET A 473 -8.27 -14.56 -34.79
C MET A 473 -9.63 -13.89 -35.05
N ASP A 474 -10.71 -14.56 -34.67
CA ASP A 474 -12.07 -14.04 -34.78
C ASP A 474 -12.58 -13.36 -33.50
N GLY A 475 -11.78 -13.38 -32.44
CA GLY A 475 -12.09 -12.80 -31.13
C GLY A 475 -12.84 -13.73 -30.20
N ALA A 476 -13.09 -14.99 -30.59
CA ALA A 476 -13.80 -15.97 -29.77
C ALA A 476 -13.02 -17.29 -29.69
N LEU A 477 -12.73 -17.73 -28.46
CA LEU A 477 -12.15 -19.05 -28.22
C LEU A 477 -13.19 -20.15 -28.48
N THR A 478 -13.08 -20.86 -29.60
CA THR A 478 -14.05 -21.87 -30.03
C THR A 478 -13.40 -23.17 -30.52
N VAL A 479 -14.23 -24.18 -30.77
CA VAL A 479 -13.78 -25.45 -31.36
C VAL A 479 -13.14 -25.23 -32.74
N ALA A 480 -13.46 -24.12 -33.43
CA ALA A 480 -12.84 -23.79 -34.72
C ALA A 480 -11.32 -23.53 -34.59
N ASP A 481 -10.87 -23.00 -33.44
CA ASP A 481 -9.46 -22.73 -33.18
C ASP A 481 -8.68 -24.01 -32.95
N ALA A 482 -9.20 -24.91 -32.12
CA ALA A 482 -8.63 -26.24 -31.93
C ALA A 482 -8.55 -27.02 -33.26
N VAL A 483 -9.57 -26.91 -34.12
CA VAL A 483 -9.56 -27.51 -35.46
C VAL A 483 -8.46 -26.89 -36.33
N THR A 484 -8.25 -25.58 -36.24
CA THR A 484 -7.19 -24.87 -36.97
C THR A 484 -5.80 -25.38 -36.57
N VAL A 485 -5.56 -25.57 -35.26
CA VAL A 485 -4.32 -26.18 -34.75
C VAL A 485 -4.16 -27.62 -35.23
N LEU A 486 -5.20 -28.45 -35.14
CA LEU A 486 -5.16 -29.85 -35.59
C LEU A 486 -4.86 -29.98 -37.08
N GLN A 487 -5.44 -29.10 -37.91
CA GLN A 487 -5.17 -29.06 -39.36
C GLN A 487 -3.72 -28.68 -39.64
N ALA A 488 -3.20 -27.67 -38.93
CA ALA A 488 -1.80 -27.29 -39.05
C ALA A 488 -0.85 -28.43 -38.65
N CYS A 489 -1.13 -29.10 -37.52
CA CYS A 489 -0.37 -30.26 -37.04
C CYS A 489 -0.41 -31.44 -38.03
N ALA A 490 -1.58 -31.72 -38.62
CA ALA A 490 -1.74 -32.76 -39.64
C ALA A 490 -0.91 -32.47 -40.90
N GLN A 491 -0.87 -31.22 -41.34
CA GLN A 491 -0.09 -30.80 -42.50
C GLN A 491 1.43 -30.88 -42.24
N VAL A 492 1.89 -30.45 -41.07
CA VAL A 492 3.29 -30.58 -40.65
C VAL A 492 3.70 -32.05 -40.55
N THR A 493 2.84 -32.89 -39.97
CA THR A 493 3.08 -34.34 -39.86
C THR A 493 3.15 -35.03 -41.23
N ALA A 494 2.39 -34.54 -42.20
CA ALA A 494 2.45 -35.00 -43.59
C ALA A 494 3.70 -34.52 -44.37
N GLY A 495 4.62 -33.79 -43.72
CA GLY A 495 5.85 -33.28 -44.30
C GLY A 495 5.72 -31.93 -45.02
N GLY A 496 4.59 -31.22 -44.86
CA GLY A 496 4.39 -29.87 -45.37
C GLY A 496 4.85 -28.79 -44.38
N GLU A 497 4.92 -27.53 -44.84
CA GLU A 497 5.12 -26.39 -43.94
C GLU A 497 3.83 -26.08 -43.16
N SER A 498 3.98 -25.56 -41.93
CA SER A 498 2.85 -25.13 -41.11
C SER A 498 2.11 -23.97 -41.80
N PRO A 499 0.79 -24.05 -41.95
CA PRO A 499 -0.01 -22.98 -42.56
C PRO A 499 -0.22 -21.77 -41.62
N LEU A 500 0.18 -21.87 -40.35
CA LEU A 500 -0.02 -20.81 -39.35
C LEU A 500 1.02 -19.69 -39.50
N THR A 501 0.57 -18.44 -39.36
CA THR A 501 1.47 -17.28 -39.22
C THR A 501 2.23 -17.32 -37.89
N ASN A 502 3.26 -16.49 -37.73
CA ASN A 502 4.02 -16.43 -36.46
C ASN A 502 3.14 -16.02 -35.27
N GLN A 503 2.18 -15.11 -35.49
CA GLN A 503 1.24 -14.71 -34.44
C GLN A 503 0.27 -15.85 -34.11
N GLN A 504 -0.27 -16.56 -35.13
CA GLN A 504 -1.11 -17.73 -34.90
C GLN A 504 -0.36 -18.86 -34.19
N LYS A 505 0.95 -19.03 -34.43
CA LYS A 505 1.77 -20.00 -33.69
C LYS A 505 1.90 -19.64 -32.22
N LYS A 506 2.08 -18.35 -31.89
CA LYS A 506 2.09 -17.88 -30.50
C LYS A 506 0.74 -18.10 -29.82
N LEU A 507 -0.37 -17.83 -30.52
CA LEU A 507 -1.71 -18.06 -29.99
C LEU A 507 -2.04 -19.55 -29.86
N ALA A 508 -1.47 -20.39 -30.72
CA ALA A 508 -1.68 -21.83 -30.73
C ALA A 508 -0.78 -22.60 -29.75
N ASP A 509 0.25 -21.99 -29.18
CA ASP A 509 1.18 -22.60 -28.22
C ASP A 509 0.64 -22.40 -26.80
N MET A 510 -0.35 -23.23 -26.43
CA MET A 510 -1.09 -23.09 -25.18
C MET A 510 -0.21 -23.37 -23.96
N ASN A 511 0.76 -24.29 -24.10
CA ASN A 511 1.65 -24.69 -23.03
C ASN A 511 2.97 -23.91 -22.99
N GLN A 512 3.18 -22.99 -23.95
CA GLN A 512 4.35 -22.12 -24.10
C GLN A 512 5.68 -22.87 -24.22
N ASP A 513 5.67 -24.08 -24.79
CA ASP A 513 6.87 -24.88 -24.99
C ASP A 513 7.65 -24.51 -26.27
N GLY A 514 7.12 -23.57 -27.04
CA GLY A 514 7.68 -23.10 -28.31
C GLY A 514 7.27 -23.94 -29.52
N ASN A 515 6.48 -25.01 -29.34
CA ASN A 515 6.07 -25.92 -30.40
C ASN A 515 4.55 -26.11 -30.44
N VAL A 516 3.93 -25.70 -31.54
CA VAL A 516 2.50 -25.98 -31.79
C VAL A 516 2.29 -27.47 -32.06
N SER A 517 1.52 -28.13 -31.20
CA SER A 517 1.30 -29.57 -31.20
C SER A 517 -0.18 -29.97 -31.12
N VAL A 518 -0.45 -31.28 -31.19
CA VAL A 518 -1.80 -31.81 -30.92
C VAL A 518 -2.18 -31.61 -29.45
N GLY A 519 -1.19 -31.51 -28.54
CA GLY A 519 -1.42 -31.20 -27.13
C GLY A 519 -2.10 -29.84 -26.96
N ASP A 520 -1.61 -28.82 -27.66
CA ASP A 520 -2.19 -27.48 -27.57
C ASP A 520 -3.62 -27.40 -28.07
N ALA A 521 -3.94 -28.15 -29.13
CA ALA A 521 -5.32 -28.27 -29.58
C ALA A 521 -6.24 -28.93 -28.54
N VAL A 522 -5.73 -29.88 -27.76
CA VAL A 522 -6.47 -30.49 -26.65
C VAL A 522 -6.65 -29.47 -25.53
N ASP A 523 -5.63 -28.68 -25.22
CA ASP A 523 -5.70 -27.66 -24.18
C ASP A 523 -6.73 -26.57 -24.53
N ILE A 524 -6.80 -26.12 -25.79
CA ILE A 524 -7.88 -25.23 -26.27
C ILE A 524 -9.27 -25.85 -25.99
N LEU A 525 -9.47 -27.13 -26.32
CA LEU A 525 -10.74 -27.82 -26.10
C LEU A 525 -11.09 -27.97 -24.62
N VAL A 526 -10.09 -28.19 -23.77
CA VAL A 526 -10.26 -28.26 -22.31
C VAL A 526 -10.68 -26.91 -21.77
N THR A 527 -10.03 -25.82 -22.19
CA THR A 527 -10.39 -24.46 -21.77
C THR A 527 -11.82 -24.10 -22.15
N ILE A 528 -12.24 -24.43 -23.38
CA ILE A 528 -13.64 -24.23 -23.84
C ILE A 528 -14.62 -25.06 -23.00
N ALA A 529 -14.29 -26.31 -22.67
CA ALA A 529 -15.16 -27.15 -21.86
C ALA A 529 -15.31 -26.62 -20.42
N GLN A 530 -14.25 -26.06 -19.85
CA GLN A 530 -14.28 -25.46 -18.52
C GLN A 530 -15.14 -24.19 -18.47
N SER A 531 -15.08 -23.35 -19.52
CA SER A 531 -15.87 -22.11 -19.58
C SER A 531 -17.38 -22.33 -19.77
N MET A 532 -17.82 -23.56 -20.10
CA MET A 532 -19.24 -23.93 -20.21
C MET A 532 -19.85 -24.49 -18.91
N VAL A 533 -19.02 -24.73 -17.88
CA VAL A 533 -19.43 -25.39 -16.63
C VAL A 533 -19.50 -24.41 -15.43
N GLY A 534 -19.01 -23.18 -15.60
CA GLY A 534 -19.34 -22.03 -14.75
C GLY A 534 -20.54 -21.26 -15.30
#